data_AF-A0A7S4QV64-F1
#
_entry.id   AF-A0A7S4QV64-F1
#
_cell.length_a   1.000
_cell.length_b   1.000
_cell.length_c   1.000
_cell.angle_alpha   90.00
_cell.angle_beta   90.00
_cell.angle_gamma   90.00
#
_symmetry.space_group_name_H-M   'P 1'
#
loop_
_entity.id
_entity.type
_entity.pdbx_description
1 polymer ?
#
loop_
_entity_poly.entity_id
_entity_poly.type
_entity_poly.pdbx_seq_one_letter_code
_entity_poly.pdbx_strand_id
1 'polypeptide(L)'
;GAFRDQVDELTASMTKNQQAHDLEKKNFDEELVVIGDAKTKHMEELAETVSSVNSDTEEMNEKDEQKRVLTNEYDKACAEFKAKITEILYTKMCAVKRVRNGLLVHSATTPPSNISDCDVSDWVPKTGDCIAESGVAITCDDTCPKPDPYQCGGKETMKRDVVVIPNSAGIKCPPLERKKRCGQKKCPVSCSMSAWSGWSKCTKECESGVQTKTRSVSVKPKNGGSACDAVQEERPCNTGSCDRDCKLEDWSDWAPCSMACNSGFTNRNRKVLVPIRGQGKCPTKSAVERFEKQECNTQACVGDEICIAQQDLVIVLDASGSLKADGFEVLRNFA
;
A
#
# COMPACT_ATOMS: atom_id res chain seq x y z
N GLY A 1 21.43 -63.33 -6.38
CA GLY A 1 22.06 -63.85 -5.15
C GLY A 1 21.94 -62.73 -4.16
N ALA A 2 21.25 -62.94 -3.05
CA ALA A 2 20.49 -61.90 -2.34
C ALA A 2 21.18 -60.53 -2.18
N PHE A 3 22.48 -60.51 -1.90
CA PHE A 3 23.28 -59.28 -1.81
C PHE A 3 23.36 -58.48 -3.13
N ARG A 4 23.54 -59.15 -4.27
CA ARG A 4 23.60 -58.51 -5.58
C ARG A 4 22.25 -57.90 -5.96
N ASP A 5 21.17 -58.60 -5.62
CA ASP A 5 19.80 -58.16 -5.90
C ASP A 5 19.46 -56.90 -5.07
N GLN A 6 19.90 -56.85 -3.79
CA GLN A 6 19.79 -55.65 -2.95
C GLN A 6 20.64 -54.47 -3.44
N VAL A 7 21.85 -54.72 -3.93
CA VAL A 7 22.72 -53.67 -4.50
C VAL A 7 22.10 -53.09 -5.76
N ASP A 8 21.53 -53.92 -6.63
CA ASP A 8 20.86 -53.48 -7.85
C ASP A 8 19.60 -52.65 -7.52
N GLU A 9 18.82 -53.06 -6.51
CA GLU A 9 17.64 -52.33 -6.03
C GLU A 9 18.01 -50.97 -5.40
N LEU A 10 19.06 -50.93 -4.57
CA LEU A 10 19.57 -49.66 -4.01
C LEU A 10 20.08 -48.73 -5.11
N THR A 11 20.78 -49.27 -6.12
CA THR A 11 21.32 -48.48 -7.23
C THR A 11 20.20 -47.88 -8.08
N ALA A 12 19.12 -48.63 -8.32
CA ALA A 12 17.93 -48.12 -9.00
C ALA A 12 17.25 -47.00 -8.20
N SER A 13 17.14 -47.16 -6.88
CA SER A 13 16.61 -46.14 -5.97
C SER A 13 17.46 -44.86 -5.96
N MET A 14 18.79 -44.99 -5.85
CA MET A 14 19.71 -43.85 -5.92
C MET A 14 19.61 -43.10 -7.25
N THR A 15 19.54 -43.83 -8.37
CA THR A 15 19.41 -43.22 -9.70
C THR A 15 18.11 -42.44 -9.83
N LYS A 16 17.00 -42.99 -9.32
CA LYS A 16 15.69 -42.31 -9.31
C LYS A 16 15.71 -41.04 -8.44
N ASN A 17 16.32 -41.12 -7.26
CA ASN A 17 16.46 -39.97 -6.36
C ASN A 17 17.34 -38.87 -6.99
N GLN A 18 18.42 -39.24 -7.67
CA GLN A 18 19.27 -38.30 -8.39
C GLN A 18 18.51 -37.59 -9.50
N GLN A 19 17.74 -38.31 -10.31
CA GLN A 19 16.91 -37.72 -11.37
C GLN A 19 15.85 -36.76 -10.82
N ALA A 20 15.20 -37.12 -9.70
CA ALA A 20 14.24 -36.25 -9.04
C ALA A 20 14.90 -34.97 -8.52
N HIS A 21 16.09 -35.08 -7.92
CA HIS A 21 16.86 -33.93 -7.45
C HIS A 21 17.30 -33.02 -8.59
N ASP A 22 17.79 -33.59 -9.70
CA ASP A 22 18.25 -32.82 -10.85
C ASP A 22 17.09 -32.06 -11.51
N LEU A 23 15.90 -32.66 -11.57
CA LEU A 23 14.68 -32.00 -12.06
C LEU A 23 14.24 -30.85 -11.15
N GLU A 24 14.25 -31.07 -9.84
CA GLU A 24 13.89 -30.05 -8.85
C GLU A 24 14.85 -28.86 -8.90
N LYS A 25 16.16 -29.13 -8.97
CA LYS A 25 17.18 -28.10 -9.14
C LYS A 25 16.95 -27.28 -10.41
N LYS A 26 16.67 -27.94 -11.53
CA LYS A 26 16.39 -27.27 -12.79
C LYS A 26 15.15 -26.35 -12.69
N ASN A 27 14.09 -26.81 -12.03
CA ASN A 27 12.90 -25.98 -11.81
C ASN A 27 13.23 -24.73 -10.98
N PHE A 28 14.02 -24.88 -9.91
CA PHE A 28 14.45 -23.72 -9.11
C PHE A 28 15.34 -22.75 -9.90
N ASP A 29 16.26 -23.27 -10.72
CA ASP A 29 17.10 -22.44 -11.58
C ASP A 29 16.24 -21.64 -12.59
N GLU A 30 15.20 -22.25 -13.17
CA GLU A 30 14.25 -21.56 -14.05
C GLU A 30 13.43 -20.49 -13.31
N GLU A 31 12.96 -20.77 -12.09
CA GLU A 31 12.26 -19.78 -11.26
C GLU A 31 13.15 -18.59 -10.88
N LEU A 32 14.43 -18.84 -10.58
CA LEU A 32 15.40 -17.79 -10.26
C LEU A 32 15.61 -16.82 -11.43
N VAL A 33 15.63 -17.33 -12.67
CA VAL A 33 15.71 -16.49 -13.87
C VAL A 33 14.48 -15.60 -13.99
N VAL A 34 13.28 -16.15 -13.84
CA VAL A 34 12.03 -15.38 -13.91
C VAL A 34 11.97 -14.28 -12.83
N ILE A 35 12.40 -14.59 -11.61
CA ILE A 35 12.47 -13.60 -10.51
C ILE A 35 13.54 -12.55 -10.81
N GLY A 36 14.68 -12.93 -11.38
CA GLY A 36 15.74 -12.01 -11.80
C GLY A 36 15.27 -11.01 -12.85
N ASP A 37 14.56 -11.48 -13.87
CA ASP A 37 13.98 -10.65 -14.92
C ASP A 37 12.92 -9.69 -14.37
N ALA A 38 12.02 -10.18 -13.51
CA ALA A 38 11.00 -9.36 -12.87
C ALA A 38 11.62 -8.27 -11.97
N LYS A 39 12.66 -8.62 -11.21
CA LYS A 39 13.41 -7.66 -10.39
C LYS A 39 14.04 -6.56 -11.23
N THR A 40 14.68 -6.93 -12.35
CA THR A 40 15.33 -5.98 -13.25
C THR A 40 14.31 -5.00 -13.81
N LYS A 41 13.16 -5.50 -14.28
CA LYS A 41 12.05 -4.67 -14.75
C LYS A 41 11.54 -3.71 -13.69
N HIS A 42 11.32 -4.17 -12.46
CA HIS A 42 10.87 -3.29 -11.37
C HIS A 42 11.93 -2.26 -10.96
N MET A 43 13.21 -2.57 -11.08
CA MET A 43 14.29 -1.59 -10.85
C MET A 43 14.29 -0.49 -11.91
N GLU A 44 14.03 -0.83 -13.18
CA GLU A 44 13.87 0.14 -14.26
C GLU A 44 12.65 1.05 -14.03
N GLU A 45 11.50 0.47 -13.70
CA GLU A 45 10.27 1.21 -13.35
C GLU A 45 10.49 2.15 -12.15
N LEU A 46 11.22 1.68 -11.12
CA LEU A 46 11.56 2.50 -9.96
C LEU A 46 12.48 3.67 -10.34
N ALA A 47 13.48 3.44 -11.19
CA ALA A 47 14.38 4.50 -11.64
C ALA A 47 13.64 5.58 -12.43
N GLU A 48 12.74 5.18 -13.34
CA GLU A 48 11.92 6.10 -14.14
C GLU A 48 10.98 6.93 -13.25
N THR A 49 10.28 6.28 -12.32
CA THR A 49 9.36 6.96 -11.40
C THR A 49 10.08 7.93 -10.48
N VAL A 50 11.25 7.57 -9.93
CA VAL A 50 12.08 8.48 -9.12
C VAL A 50 12.54 9.70 -9.94
N SER A 51 12.94 9.49 -11.19
CA SER A 51 13.30 10.61 -12.08
C SER A 51 12.12 11.54 -12.33
N SER A 52 10.91 11.01 -12.56
CA SER A 52 9.69 11.81 -12.74
C SER A 52 9.31 12.57 -11.46
N VAL A 53 9.52 11.98 -10.27
CA VAL A 53 9.23 12.66 -9.00
C VAL A 53 10.16 13.84 -8.79
N ASN A 54 11.45 13.69 -9.12
CA ASN A 54 12.42 14.78 -9.00
C ASN A 54 12.07 15.92 -9.96
N SER A 55 11.74 15.62 -11.23
CA SER A 55 11.34 16.66 -12.19
C SER A 55 10.05 17.36 -11.79
N ASP A 56 9.05 16.61 -11.32
CA ASP A 56 7.76 17.18 -10.88
C ASP A 56 7.97 18.08 -9.64
N THR A 57 8.93 17.74 -8.77
CA THR A 57 9.29 18.54 -7.59
C THR A 57 10.00 19.84 -7.97
N GLU A 58 10.92 19.79 -8.92
CA GLU A 58 11.61 20.99 -9.44
C GLU A 58 10.61 21.96 -10.09
N GLU A 59 9.73 21.45 -10.97
CA GLU A 59 8.68 22.28 -11.59
C GLU A 59 7.76 22.91 -10.52
N MET A 60 7.38 22.14 -9.49
CA MET A 60 6.54 22.64 -8.40
C MET A 60 7.20 23.82 -7.67
N ASN A 61 8.49 23.69 -7.35
CA ASN A 61 9.25 24.76 -6.69
C ASN A 61 9.33 26.03 -7.57
N GLU A 62 9.55 25.88 -8.88
CA GLU A 62 9.56 27.01 -9.81
C GLU A 62 8.19 27.70 -9.89
N LYS A 63 7.09 26.93 -9.92
CA LYS A 63 5.72 27.46 -9.95
C LYS A 63 5.35 28.17 -8.65
N ASP A 64 5.80 27.66 -7.51
CA ASP A 64 5.57 28.29 -6.22
C ASP A 64 6.30 29.63 -6.10
N GLU A 65 7.53 29.72 -6.62
CA GLU A 65 8.25 30.99 -6.69
C GLU A 65 7.56 31.97 -7.64
N GLN A 66 7.14 31.53 -8.83
CA GLN A 66 6.36 32.36 -9.77
C GLN A 66 5.07 32.89 -9.12
N LYS A 67 4.36 32.03 -8.39
CA LYS A 67 3.15 32.40 -7.65
C LYS A 67 3.47 33.46 -6.60
N ARG A 68 4.53 33.27 -5.81
CA ARG A 68 4.95 34.21 -4.76
C ARG A 68 5.24 35.59 -5.34
N VAL A 69 5.99 35.66 -6.44
CA VAL A 69 6.31 36.93 -7.13
C VAL A 69 5.03 37.59 -7.63
N LEU A 70 4.18 36.85 -8.34
CA LEU A 70 2.94 37.39 -8.91
C LEU A 70 1.97 37.88 -7.82
N THR A 71 1.89 37.18 -6.68
CA THR A 71 1.08 37.61 -5.54
C THR A 71 1.61 38.93 -4.96
N ASN A 72 2.92 39.07 -4.79
CA ASN A 72 3.51 40.31 -4.30
C ASN A 72 3.26 41.50 -5.26
N GLU A 73 3.40 41.29 -6.57
CA GLU A 73 3.08 42.32 -7.57
C GLU A 73 1.60 42.71 -7.54
N TYR A 74 0.71 41.73 -7.43
CA TYR A 74 -0.73 41.94 -7.31
C TYR A 74 -1.06 42.76 -6.06
N ASP A 75 -0.53 42.39 -4.90
CA ASP A 75 -0.80 43.05 -3.62
C ASP A 75 -0.30 44.50 -3.63
N LYS A 76 0.88 44.74 -4.21
CA LYS A 76 1.43 46.09 -4.38
C LYS A 76 0.54 46.95 -5.28
N ALA A 77 0.13 46.43 -6.44
CA ALA A 77 -0.77 47.14 -7.35
C ALA A 77 -2.12 47.44 -6.68
N CYS A 78 -2.68 46.48 -5.95
CA CYS A 78 -3.90 46.66 -5.19
C CYS A 78 -3.77 47.73 -4.11
N ALA A 79 -2.63 47.82 -3.42
CA ALA A 79 -2.36 48.87 -2.44
C ALA A 79 -2.35 50.26 -3.08
N GLU A 80 -1.71 50.43 -4.23
CA GLU A 80 -1.68 51.69 -4.98
C GLU A 80 -3.09 52.13 -5.41
N PHE A 81 -3.90 51.21 -5.95
CA PHE A 81 -5.28 51.51 -6.34
C PHE A 81 -6.14 51.88 -5.14
N LYS A 82 -6.01 51.15 -4.03
CA LYS A 82 -6.74 51.45 -2.78
C LYS A 82 -6.37 52.86 -2.28
N ALA A 83 -5.08 53.20 -2.24
CA ALA A 83 -4.62 54.51 -1.82
C ALA A 83 -5.22 55.65 -2.68
N LYS A 84 -5.23 55.49 -4.01
CA LYS A 84 -5.85 56.47 -4.92
C LYS A 84 -7.36 56.59 -4.72
N ILE A 85 -8.07 55.48 -4.52
CA ILE A 85 -9.50 55.50 -4.24
C ILE A 85 -9.77 56.24 -2.92
N THR A 86 -9.01 55.94 -1.87
CA THR A 86 -9.11 56.61 -0.57
C THR A 86 -8.84 58.11 -0.70
N GLU A 87 -7.80 58.50 -1.44
CA GLU A 87 -7.51 59.91 -1.71
C GLU A 87 -8.70 60.60 -2.40
N ILE A 88 -9.23 60.03 -3.48
CA ILE A 88 -10.35 60.64 -4.23
C ILE A 88 -11.59 60.79 -3.35
N LEU A 89 -12.00 59.70 -2.67
CA LEU A 89 -13.25 59.67 -1.92
C LEU A 89 -13.19 60.53 -0.65
N TYR A 90 -12.11 60.40 0.14
CA TYR A 90 -12.06 61.00 1.48
C TYR A 90 -11.31 62.34 1.54
N THR A 91 -10.54 62.69 0.51
CA THR A 91 -9.88 64.00 0.47
C THR A 91 -10.55 64.91 -0.56
N LYS A 92 -10.54 64.54 -1.85
CA LYS A 92 -11.01 65.42 -2.93
C LYS A 92 -12.52 65.63 -2.87
N MET A 93 -13.30 64.54 -2.84
CA MET A 93 -14.78 64.66 -2.80
C MET A 93 -15.27 65.29 -1.49
N CYS A 94 -14.69 64.90 -0.34
CA CYS A 94 -15.02 65.53 0.95
C CYS A 94 -14.70 67.02 0.99
N ALA A 95 -13.55 67.45 0.45
CA ALA A 95 -13.19 68.87 0.38
C ALA A 95 -14.18 69.67 -0.48
N VAL A 96 -14.55 69.15 -1.66
CA VAL A 96 -15.55 69.77 -2.53
C VAL A 96 -16.91 69.88 -1.83
N LYS A 97 -17.37 68.80 -1.17
CA LYS A 97 -18.62 68.81 -0.38
C LYS A 97 -18.57 69.86 0.74
N ARG A 98 -17.44 69.99 1.43
CA ARG A 98 -17.26 70.99 2.51
C ARG A 98 -17.35 72.41 1.98
N VAL A 99 -16.68 72.72 0.87
CA VAL A 99 -16.73 74.05 0.24
C VAL A 99 -18.14 74.37 -0.22
N ARG A 100 -18.81 73.44 -0.94
CA ARG A 100 -20.20 73.61 -1.38
C ARG A 100 -21.12 73.89 -0.19
N ASN A 101 -21.06 73.07 0.86
CA ASN A 101 -21.93 73.23 2.02
C ASN A 101 -21.68 74.56 2.73
N GLY A 102 -20.43 75.02 2.81
CA GLY A 102 -20.07 76.33 3.36
C GLY A 102 -20.63 77.51 2.56
N LEU A 103 -20.58 77.45 1.22
CA LEU A 103 -21.14 78.49 0.36
C LEU A 103 -22.67 78.58 0.44
N LEU A 104 -23.33 77.45 0.69
CA LEU A 104 -24.79 77.35 0.67
C LEU A 104 -25.46 77.54 2.04
N VAL A 105 -24.70 77.75 3.13
CA VAL A 105 -25.26 77.91 4.50
C VAL A 105 -26.36 78.99 4.56
N HIS A 106 -26.22 80.07 3.79
CA HIS A 106 -27.17 81.18 3.76
C HIS A 106 -28.13 81.14 2.56
N SER A 107 -28.13 80.05 1.77
CA SER A 107 -29.03 79.89 0.63
C SER A 107 -30.46 79.70 1.12
N ALA A 108 -31.37 80.56 0.69
CA ALA A 108 -32.80 80.43 0.97
C ALA A 108 -33.49 79.34 0.13
N THR A 109 -32.87 78.92 -0.98
CA THR A 109 -33.46 77.95 -1.94
C THR A 109 -32.84 76.56 -1.81
N THR A 110 -31.55 76.47 -1.49
CA THR A 110 -30.78 75.21 -1.45
C THR A 110 -29.80 75.14 -0.27
N PRO A 111 -30.27 75.27 0.99
CA PRO A 111 -29.41 75.10 2.16
C PRO A 111 -28.84 73.67 2.21
N PRO A 112 -27.72 73.42 2.92
CA PRO A 112 -27.09 72.09 2.98
C PRO A 112 -28.03 70.98 3.49
N SER A 113 -29.00 71.31 4.34
CA SER A 113 -30.03 70.37 4.81
C SER A 113 -30.94 69.85 3.70
N ASN A 114 -31.06 70.61 2.60
CA ASN A 114 -31.89 70.27 1.44
C ASN A 114 -31.04 69.66 0.31
N ILE A 115 -29.80 69.26 0.56
CA ILE A 115 -28.95 68.59 -0.43
C ILE A 115 -28.75 67.14 0.00
N SER A 116 -29.17 66.22 -0.86
CA SER A 116 -28.89 64.79 -0.71
C SER A 116 -28.02 64.34 -1.88
N ASP A 117 -26.75 64.04 -1.61
CA ASP A 117 -25.84 63.47 -2.62
C ASP A 117 -26.01 61.97 -2.69
N CYS A 118 -25.90 61.42 -3.89
CA CYS A 118 -25.89 59.97 -4.03
C CYS A 118 -24.70 59.34 -3.31
N ASP A 119 -24.98 58.29 -2.56
CA ASP A 119 -23.99 57.38 -2.01
C ASP A 119 -24.34 55.95 -2.43
N VAL A 120 -23.33 55.10 -2.61
CA VAL A 120 -23.49 53.78 -3.22
C VAL A 120 -22.71 52.72 -2.46
N SER A 121 -23.22 51.49 -2.50
CA SER A 121 -22.56 50.34 -1.87
C SER A 121 -21.31 49.91 -2.64
N ASP A 122 -20.61 48.94 -2.05
CA ASP A 122 -19.60 48.16 -2.74
C ASP A 122 -20.21 47.37 -3.92
N TRP A 123 -19.35 47.06 -4.89
CA TRP A 123 -19.71 46.24 -6.04
C TRP A 123 -19.92 44.78 -5.64
N VAL A 124 -21.10 44.25 -5.95
CA VAL A 124 -21.44 42.83 -5.76
C VAL A 124 -21.79 42.17 -7.10
N PRO A 125 -21.54 40.86 -7.27
CA PRO A 125 -22.03 40.12 -8.41
C PRO A 125 -23.55 40.23 -8.55
N LYS A 126 -24.04 40.54 -9.75
CA LYS A 126 -25.49 40.57 -10.04
C LYS A 126 -26.05 39.15 -10.14
N THR A 127 -25.30 38.24 -10.76
CA THR A 127 -25.66 36.83 -10.98
C THR A 127 -24.71 35.87 -10.26
N GLY A 128 -23.44 36.24 -10.06
CA GLY A 128 -22.39 35.33 -9.58
C GLY A 128 -21.81 34.42 -10.66
N ASP A 129 -22.51 34.35 -11.80
CA ASP A 129 -22.09 33.58 -12.96
C ASP A 129 -21.23 34.40 -13.92
N CYS A 130 -20.17 33.76 -14.39
CA CYS A 130 -19.37 34.28 -15.49
C CYS A 130 -20.02 33.91 -16.82
N ILE A 131 -20.47 34.88 -17.62
CA ILE A 131 -21.24 34.59 -18.84
C ILE A 131 -20.36 34.79 -20.08
N ALA A 132 -20.31 33.78 -20.94
CA ALA A 132 -19.68 33.81 -22.26
C ALA A 132 -20.34 34.83 -23.19
N GLU A 133 -19.70 35.15 -24.31
CA GLU A 133 -20.38 35.91 -25.39
C GLU A 133 -21.54 35.12 -26.02
N SER A 134 -21.50 33.79 -25.93
CA SER A 134 -22.61 32.91 -26.32
C SER A 134 -23.78 32.88 -25.33
N GLY A 135 -23.67 33.57 -24.19
CA GLY A 135 -24.71 33.60 -23.15
C GLY A 135 -24.69 32.43 -22.16
N VAL A 136 -23.74 31.51 -22.28
CA VAL A 136 -23.59 30.34 -21.39
C VAL A 136 -22.69 30.66 -20.20
N ALA A 137 -23.01 30.14 -19.02
CA ALA A 137 -22.14 30.26 -17.85
C ALA A 137 -20.85 29.44 -18.01
N ILE A 138 -19.70 30.06 -17.76
CA ILE A 138 -18.36 29.48 -17.85
C ILE A 138 -17.77 29.41 -16.45
N THR A 139 -17.45 28.20 -15.99
CA THR A 139 -16.71 28.01 -14.74
C THR A 139 -15.20 28.01 -14.98
N CYS A 140 -14.75 27.53 -16.13
CA CYS A 140 -13.35 27.46 -16.55
C CYS A 140 -13.27 27.54 -18.08
N ASP A 141 -12.12 27.96 -18.61
CA ASP A 141 -11.86 28.10 -20.04
C ASP A 141 -10.43 27.68 -20.38
N ASP A 142 -10.30 26.62 -21.18
CA ASP A 142 -9.01 26.11 -21.64
C ASP A 142 -8.42 26.90 -22.80
N THR A 143 -9.17 27.82 -23.41
CA THR A 143 -8.72 28.55 -24.60
C THR A 143 -7.76 29.70 -24.30
N CYS A 144 -7.55 30.07 -23.03
CA CYS A 144 -6.64 31.15 -22.63
C CYS A 144 -5.22 30.97 -23.17
N PRO A 145 -4.80 31.75 -24.19
CA PRO A 145 -3.47 31.68 -24.76
C PRO A 145 -2.54 32.72 -24.10
N LYS A 146 -1.23 32.42 -24.07
CA LYS A 146 -0.19 33.47 -24.02
C LYS A 146 0.05 33.86 -25.48
N PRO A 147 -0.12 35.13 -25.89
CA PRO A 147 0.30 36.33 -25.16
C PRO A 147 -0.80 37.22 -24.59
N ASP A 148 -2.07 37.08 -25.00
CA ASP A 148 -3.17 37.94 -24.55
C ASP A 148 -4.18 37.16 -23.66
N PRO A 149 -4.03 37.20 -22.32
CA PRO A 149 -4.92 36.50 -21.39
C PRO A 149 -6.33 37.10 -21.35
N TYR A 150 -6.60 38.19 -22.07
CA TYR A 150 -7.91 38.84 -22.13
C TYR A 150 -8.79 38.35 -23.28
N GLN A 151 -8.31 37.44 -24.12
CA GLN A 151 -9.11 36.87 -25.23
C GLN A 151 -9.99 35.69 -24.80
N CYS A 152 -9.84 35.19 -23.58
CA CYS A 152 -10.61 34.07 -23.06
C CYS A 152 -11.51 34.48 -21.88
N GLY A 153 -12.35 33.54 -21.46
CA GLY A 153 -13.30 33.67 -20.36
C GLY A 153 -14.57 34.42 -20.75
N GLY A 154 -15.31 34.84 -19.73
CA GLY A 154 -16.58 35.54 -19.88
C GLY A 154 -16.59 36.92 -19.23
N LYS A 155 -17.79 37.49 -19.15
CA LYS A 155 -18.07 38.75 -18.47
C LYS A 155 -19.12 38.50 -17.38
N GLU A 156 -18.82 38.93 -16.17
CA GLU A 156 -19.75 38.98 -15.05
C GLU A 156 -20.24 40.42 -14.89
N THR A 157 -21.55 40.58 -14.71
CA THR A 157 -22.13 41.90 -14.43
C THR A 157 -22.09 42.14 -12.93
N MET A 158 -21.40 43.19 -12.51
CA MET A 158 -21.38 43.69 -11.15
C MET A 158 -22.45 44.77 -11.01
N LYS A 159 -23.19 44.75 -9.91
CA LYS A 159 -24.12 45.80 -9.52
C LYS A 159 -23.72 46.42 -8.18
N ARG A 160 -24.19 47.61 -7.90
CA ARG A 160 -24.15 48.23 -6.57
C ARG A 160 -25.44 49.00 -6.34
N ASP A 161 -25.86 49.06 -5.09
CA ASP A 161 -27.11 49.68 -4.71
C ASP A 161 -26.89 51.12 -4.25
N VAL A 162 -27.91 51.94 -4.39
CA VAL A 162 -27.91 53.33 -3.91
C VAL A 162 -28.21 53.30 -2.41
N VAL A 163 -27.25 53.75 -1.61
CA VAL A 163 -27.36 53.84 -0.14
C VAL A 163 -28.06 55.14 0.25
N VAL A 164 -27.73 56.24 -0.43
CA VAL A 164 -28.38 57.55 -0.22
C VAL A 164 -28.98 58.02 -1.52
N ILE A 165 -30.30 58.25 -1.53
CA ILE A 165 -31.04 58.67 -2.72
C ILE A 165 -30.75 60.16 -2.99
N PRO A 166 -30.26 60.53 -4.18
CA PRO A 166 -30.01 61.93 -4.49
C PRO A 166 -31.31 62.70 -4.76
N ASN A 167 -31.32 63.98 -4.41
CA ASN A 167 -32.40 64.90 -4.78
C ASN A 167 -31.97 65.81 -5.95
N SER A 168 -32.85 66.71 -6.39
CA SER A 168 -32.59 67.61 -7.53
C SER A 168 -31.42 68.58 -7.32
N ALA A 169 -31.02 68.84 -6.07
CA ALA A 169 -29.94 69.74 -5.71
C ALA A 169 -28.60 69.01 -5.43
N GLY A 170 -28.61 67.68 -5.32
CA GLY A 170 -27.44 66.87 -5.03
C GLY A 170 -26.79 66.22 -6.25
N ILE A 171 -25.68 65.54 -6.01
CA ILE A 171 -24.93 64.84 -7.05
C ILE A 171 -25.67 63.56 -7.47
N LYS A 172 -25.91 63.41 -8.79
CA LYS A 172 -26.51 62.22 -9.39
C LYS A 172 -25.65 60.98 -9.14
N CYS A 173 -26.29 59.81 -9.06
CA CYS A 173 -25.56 58.57 -8.87
C CYS A 173 -24.61 58.25 -10.03
N PRO A 174 -23.39 57.75 -9.73
CA PRO A 174 -22.52 57.18 -10.74
C PRO A 174 -23.12 55.88 -11.31
N PRO A 175 -22.56 55.30 -12.39
CA PRO A 175 -23.04 54.05 -12.95
C PRO A 175 -23.19 52.95 -11.89
N LEU A 176 -24.36 52.32 -11.85
CA LEU A 176 -24.71 51.28 -10.87
C LEU A 176 -24.39 49.87 -11.36
N GLU A 177 -24.01 49.73 -12.63
CA GLU A 177 -23.60 48.47 -13.23
C GLU A 177 -22.24 48.60 -13.92
N ARG A 178 -21.42 47.55 -13.84
CA ARG A 178 -20.18 47.42 -14.62
C ARG A 178 -19.94 45.96 -15.01
N LYS A 179 -19.22 45.74 -16.11
CA LYS A 179 -18.79 44.41 -16.54
C LYS A 179 -17.37 44.12 -16.07
N LYS A 180 -17.15 42.95 -15.47
CA LYS A 180 -15.86 42.44 -15.01
C LYS A 180 -15.53 41.16 -15.77
N ARG A 181 -14.29 40.96 -16.21
CA ARG A 181 -13.87 39.68 -16.81
C ARG A 181 -13.74 38.58 -15.75
N CYS A 182 -14.03 37.35 -16.14
CA CYS A 182 -14.07 36.18 -15.25
C CYS A 182 -13.84 34.88 -16.05
N GLY A 183 -13.73 33.74 -15.37
CA GLY A 183 -13.68 32.41 -16.03
C GLY A 183 -12.36 32.07 -16.72
N GLN A 184 -11.32 32.89 -16.57
CA GLN A 184 -10.01 32.76 -17.25
C GLN A 184 -9.09 31.67 -16.66
N LYS A 185 -9.66 30.71 -15.94
CA LYS A 185 -8.90 29.61 -15.33
C LYS A 185 -9.03 28.36 -16.18
N LYS A 186 -7.94 27.59 -16.31
CA LYS A 186 -7.95 26.30 -17.00
C LYS A 186 -8.94 25.33 -16.33
N CYS A 187 -9.51 24.45 -17.12
CA CYS A 187 -10.50 23.51 -16.62
C CYS A 187 -9.88 22.41 -15.76
N PRO A 188 -10.56 21.99 -14.67
CA PRO A 188 -10.14 20.85 -13.87
C PRO A 188 -10.03 19.60 -14.74
N VAL A 189 -8.90 18.93 -14.68
CA VAL A 189 -8.71 17.60 -15.28
C VAL A 189 -8.65 16.63 -14.12
N SER A 190 -9.68 15.80 -13.96
CA SER A 190 -9.71 14.76 -12.93
C SER A 190 -8.82 13.58 -13.33
N CYS A 191 -8.29 12.90 -12.33
CA CYS A 191 -7.48 11.71 -12.57
C CYS A 191 -8.30 10.62 -13.28
N SER A 192 -7.67 9.95 -14.24
CA SER A 192 -8.16 8.71 -14.83
C SER A 192 -7.11 7.62 -14.64
N MET A 193 -7.57 6.40 -14.36
CA MET A 193 -6.71 5.24 -14.10
C MET A 193 -7.07 4.10 -15.06
N SER A 194 -6.10 3.24 -15.34
CA SER A 194 -6.32 2.03 -16.12
C SER A 194 -7.23 1.04 -15.39
N ALA A 195 -7.68 0.01 -16.11
CA ALA A 195 -8.21 -1.19 -15.47
C ALA A 195 -7.16 -1.80 -14.52
N TRP A 196 -7.64 -2.47 -13.48
CA TRP A 196 -6.79 -3.26 -12.60
C TRP A 196 -6.13 -4.42 -13.35
N SER A 197 -4.91 -4.75 -12.96
CA SER A 197 -4.29 -6.03 -13.29
C SER A 197 -5.11 -7.17 -12.71
N GLY A 198 -4.84 -8.39 -13.19
CA GLY A 198 -5.21 -9.59 -12.44
C GLY A 198 -4.55 -9.61 -11.06
N TRP A 199 -5.13 -10.35 -10.13
CA TRP A 199 -4.48 -10.64 -8.84
C TRP A 199 -3.22 -11.46 -9.06
N SER A 200 -2.15 -11.13 -8.34
CA SER A 200 -0.92 -11.93 -8.32
C SER A 200 -1.17 -13.34 -7.81
N LYS A 201 -0.18 -14.23 -7.93
CA LYS A 201 -0.16 -15.45 -7.13
C LYS A 201 -0.13 -15.09 -5.64
N CYS A 202 -0.71 -15.96 -4.81
CA CYS A 202 -0.64 -15.79 -3.36
C CYS A 202 0.81 -15.94 -2.89
N THR A 203 1.27 -15.08 -1.99
CA THR A 203 2.64 -15.13 -1.47
C THR A 203 2.96 -16.38 -0.65
N LYS A 204 1.92 -17.07 -0.16
CA LYS A 204 2.04 -18.34 0.55
C LYS A 204 0.98 -19.33 0.06
N GLU A 205 1.27 -20.62 0.14
CA GLU A 205 0.29 -21.66 -0.16
C GLU A 205 -0.72 -21.89 0.98
N CYS A 206 -0.41 -21.39 2.17
CA CYS A 206 -1.17 -21.55 3.42
C CYS A 206 -0.71 -20.50 4.45
N GLU A 207 -1.30 -20.49 5.65
CA GLU A 207 -0.91 -19.59 6.75
C GLU A 207 -0.97 -18.09 6.38
N SER A 208 -2.03 -17.72 5.66
CA SER A 208 -2.38 -16.35 5.30
C SER A 208 -1.27 -15.66 4.49
N GLY A 209 -1.29 -15.90 3.19
CA GLY A 209 -0.55 -15.10 2.22
C GLY A 209 -1.31 -13.82 1.82
N VAL A 210 -0.68 -13.05 0.94
CA VAL A 210 -1.25 -11.83 0.35
C VAL A 210 -1.22 -11.95 -1.16
N GLN A 211 -2.29 -11.49 -1.82
CA GLN A 211 -2.31 -11.21 -3.25
C GLN A 211 -2.38 -9.71 -3.46
N THR A 212 -1.67 -9.26 -4.48
CA THR A 212 -1.60 -7.85 -4.87
C THR A 212 -2.11 -7.69 -6.30
N LYS A 213 -2.83 -6.60 -6.57
CA LYS A 213 -3.12 -6.14 -7.93
C LYS A 213 -2.72 -4.67 -8.05
N THR A 214 -2.40 -4.23 -9.25
CA THR A 214 -1.95 -2.87 -9.54
C THR A 214 -2.69 -2.27 -10.72
N ARG A 215 -2.68 -0.95 -10.83
CA ARG A 215 -3.17 -0.18 -11.98
C ARG A 215 -2.32 1.07 -12.17
N SER A 216 -2.30 1.62 -13.38
CA SER A 216 -1.53 2.83 -13.70
C SER A 216 -2.43 4.04 -13.83
N VAL A 217 -1.89 5.23 -13.54
CA VAL A 217 -2.56 6.51 -13.81
C VAL A 217 -2.44 6.82 -15.31
N SER A 218 -3.57 6.90 -16.02
CA SER A 218 -3.59 7.24 -17.45
C SER A 218 -3.66 8.75 -17.69
N VAL A 219 -4.34 9.48 -16.80
CA VAL A 219 -4.42 10.94 -16.83
C VAL A 219 -4.09 11.48 -15.45
N LYS A 220 -2.97 12.22 -15.33
CA LYS A 220 -2.61 12.92 -14.09
C LYS A 220 -3.62 14.07 -13.82
N PRO A 221 -4.07 14.27 -12.57
CA PRO A 221 -4.98 15.35 -12.24
C PRO A 221 -4.32 16.71 -12.42
N LYS A 222 -5.05 17.70 -12.94
CA LYS A 222 -4.58 19.08 -13.15
C LYS A 222 -5.64 20.10 -12.76
N ASN A 223 -5.21 21.33 -12.48
CA ASN A 223 -6.08 22.50 -12.25
C ASN A 223 -7.15 22.29 -11.16
N GLY A 224 -6.82 21.56 -10.09
CA GLY A 224 -7.77 21.26 -9.01
C GLY A 224 -8.78 20.15 -9.31
N GLY A 225 -8.54 19.34 -10.34
CA GLY A 225 -9.32 18.11 -10.58
C GLY A 225 -9.10 17.06 -9.48
N SER A 226 -10.00 16.07 -9.41
CA SER A 226 -9.97 15.04 -8.38
C SER A 226 -8.69 14.22 -8.43
N ALA A 227 -8.07 13.99 -7.27
CA ALA A 227 -6.88 13.16 -7.14
C ALA A 227 -7.15 11.70 -7.55
N CYS A 228 -6.08 10.96 -7.87
CA CYS A 228 -6.15 9.53 -8.14
C CYS A 228 -6.39 8.76 -6.83
N ASP A 229 -7.12 7.64 -6.91
CA ASP A 229 -7.15 6.68 -5.81
C ASP A 229 -5.86 5.84 -5.78
N ALA A 230 -5.80 4.86 -4.87
CA ALA A 230 -4.68 3.94 -4.77
C ALA A 230 -4.40 3.19 -6.09
N VAL A 231 -3.12 3.07 -6.42
CA VAL A 231 -2.58 2.33 -7.58
C VAL A 231 -2.30 0.85 -7.27
N GLN A 232 -2.33 0.48 -5.99
CA GLN A 232 -2.09 -0.88 -5.49
C GLN A 232 -3.18 -1.26 -4.49
N GLU A 233 -3.64 -2.50 -4.57
CA GLU A 233 -4.59 -3.09 -3.62
C GLU A 233 -4.10 -4.48 -3.21
N GLU A 234 -4.29 -4.81 -1.94
CA GLU A 234 -3.88 -6.08 -1.35
C GLU A 234 -5.08 -6.80 -0.71
N ARG A 235 -5.06 -8.13 -0.79
CA ARG A 235 -6.04 -8.97 -0.09
C ARG A 235 -5.40 -10.21 0.49
N PRO A 236 -5.91 -10.74 1.62
CA PRO A 236 -5.48 -12.02 2.14
C PRO A 236 -5.88 -13.16 1.20
N CYS A 237 -5.06 -14.20 1.15
CA CYS A 237 -5.28 -15.43 0.39
C CYS A 237 -4.70 -16.62 1.15
N ASN A 238 -5.15 -17.83 0.82
CA ASN A 238 -4.64 -19.08 1.41
C ASN A 238 -4.56 -19.01 2.95
N THR A 239 -5.64 -18.57 3.58
CA THR A 239 -5.76 -18.42 5.04
C THR A 239 -5.90 -19.75 5.78
N GLY A 240 -5.98 -20.86 5.05
CA GLY A 240 -6.01 -22.20 5.62
C GLY A 240 -4.69 -22.53 6.32
N SER A 241 -4.77 -23.32 7.40
CA SER A 241 -3.57 -23.80 8.08
C SER A 241 -2.80 -24.79 7.20
N CYS A 242 -1.47 -24.73 7.29
CA CYS A 242 -0.60 -25.77 6.74
C CYS A 242 -0.40 -26.96 7.69
N ASP A 243 -1.06 -26.93 8.85
CA ASP A 243 -0.92 -27.97 9.86
C ASP A 243 -1.27 -29.33 9.28
N ARG A 244 -0.36 -30.28 9.47
CA ARG A 244 -0.54 -31.64 9.00
C ARG A 244 0.04 -32.61 10.02
N ASP A 245 -0.78 -33.57 10.43
CA ASP A 245 -0.37 -34.68 11.29
C ASP A 245 0.65 -35.58 10.59
N CYS A 246 1.41 -36.35 11.37
CA CYS A 246 2.35 -37.28 10.79
C CYS A 246 1.63 -38.47 10.15
N LYS A 247 2.24 -39.03 9.10
CA LYS A 247 1.82 -40.33 8.54
C LYS A 247 2.82 -41.38 8.98
N LEU A 248 2.32 -42.46 9.58
CA LEU A 248 3.14 -43.60 9.95
C LEU A 248 3.33 -44.53 8.73
N GLU A 249 4.47 -45.20 8.68
CA GLU A 249 4.70 -46.35 7.80
C GLU A 249 3.87 -47.55 8.26
N ASP A 250 3.89 -48.60 7.45
CA ASP A 250 3.42 -49.91 7.87
C ASP A 250 4.22 -50.42 9.07
N TRP A 251 3.65 -51.38 9.80
CA TRP A 251 4.36 -52.00 10.91
C TRP A 251 5.65 -52.64 10.42
N SER A 252 6.73 -52.48 11.19
CA SER A 252 7.90 -53.35 11.04
C SER A 252 7.50 -54.80 11.27
N ASP A 253 8.33 -55.71 10.76
CA ASP A 253 8.29 -57.09 11.21
C ASP A 253 8.49 -57.14 12.74
N TRP A 254 7.96 -58.21 13.33
CA TRP A 254 8.20 -58.50 14.75
C TRP A 254 9.67 -58.76 14.99
N ALA A 255 10.23 -58.09 15.99
CA ALA A 255 11.57 -58.40 16.45
C ALA A 255 11.63 -59.85 16.96
N PRO A 256 12.80 -60.50 16.91
CA PRO A 256 12.99 -61.79 17.57
C PRO A 256 12.55 -61.73 19.04
N CYS A 257 12.00 -62.83 19.55
CA CYS A 257 11.60 -62.90 20.96
C CYS A 257 12.82 -62.71 21.87
N SER A 258 12.66 -61.94 22.95
CA SER A 258 13.75 -61.64 23.89
C SER A 258 14.27 -62.87 24.65
N MET A 259 13.47 -63.94 24.73
CA MET A 259 13.84 -65.21 25.34
C MET A 259 13.41 -66.34 24.42
N ALA A 260 14.19 -67.42 24.38
CA ALA A 260 13.83 -68.59 23.59
C ALA A 260 12.71 -69.44 24.22
N CYS A 261 12.48 -69.27 25.53
CA CYS A 261 11.55 -70.03 26.36
C CYS A 261 11.36 -69.30 27.70
N ASN A 262 10.43 -69.76 28.55
CA ASN A 262 10.05 -69.17 29.84
C ASN A 262 9.49 -67.73 29.76
N SER A 263 8.72 -67.44 28.71
CA SER A 263 7.98 -66.16 28.52
C SER A 263 8.88 -64.94 28.29
N GLY A 264 9.26 -64.74 27.02
CA GLY A 264 9.89 -63.52 26.55
C GLY A 264 8.89 -62.50 26.00
N PHE A 265 9.41 -61.43 25.44
CA PHE A 265 8.63 -60.42 24.73
C PHE A 265 9.18 -60.17 23.34
N THR A 266 8.28 -59.91 22.41
CA THR A 266 8.60 -59.39 21.08
C THR A 266 7.95 -58.03 20.93
N ASN A 267 8.55 -57.18 20.11
CA ASN A 267 8.03 -55.86 19.81
C ASN A 267 8.09 -55.57 18.30
N ARG A 268 7.30 -54.60 17.88
CA ARG A 268 7.39 -54.00 16.55
C ARG A 268 7.08 -52.51 16.65
N ASN A 269 7.51 -51.75 15.65
CA ASN A 269 7.31 -50.32 15.63
C ASN A 269 6.92 -49.80 14.25
N ARG A 270 6.30 -48.62 14.21
CA ARG A 270 6.09 -47.83 13.00
C ARG A 270 7.05 -46.65 12.96
N LYS A 271 7.71 -46.45 11.82
CA LYS A 271 8.47 -45.23 11.56
C LYS A 271 7.54 -44.14 11.03
N VAL A 272 7.99 -42.90 11.11
CA VAL A 272 7.23 -41.75 10.58
C VAL A 272 7.62 -41.61 9.11
N LEU A 273 6.68 -41.89 8.22
CA LEU A 273 6.82 -41.72 6.77
C LEU A 273 6.79 -40.24 6.40
N VAL A 274 5.83 -39.51 6.96
CA VAL A 274 5.63 -38.08 6.71
C VAL A 274 5.66 -37.36 8.04
N PRO A 275 6.62 -36.44 8.29
CA PRO A 275 6.68 -35.70 9.53
C PRO A 275 5.52 -34.69 9.65
N ILE A 276 5.28 -34.24 10.89
CA ILE A 276 4.33 -33.16 11.17
C ILE A 276 4.73 -31.88 10.43
N ARG A 277 3.74 -31.06 10.08
CA ARG A 277 3.93 -29.66 9.68
C ARG A 277 3.11 -28.78 10.63
N GLY A 278 3.69 -27.67 11.08
CA GLY A 278 3.03 -26.74 12.00
C GLY A 278 2.61 -27.38 13.33
N GLN A 279 1.35 -27.22 13.71
CA GLN A 279 0.73 -27.79 14.91
C GLN A 279 0.18 -29.21 14.72
N GLY A 280 0.57 -29.90 13.64
CA GLY A 280 0.24 -31.30 13.44
C GLY A 280 0.69 -32.20 14.59
N LYS A 281 -0.06 -33.26 14.84
CA LYS A 281 0.20 -34.24 15.90
C LYS A 281 0.87 -35.49 15.35
N CYS A 282 1.70 -36.10 16.19
CA CYS A 282 2.25 -37.42 15.92
C CYS A 282 2.31 -38.24 17.20
N PRO A 283 1.92 -39.53 17.17
CA PRO A 283 2.11 -40.41 18.31
C PRO A 283 3.58 -40.50 18.74
N THR A 284 3.82 -40.53 20.05
CA THR A 284 5.17 -40.70 20.60
C THR A 284 5.73 -42.08 20.25
N LYS A 285 7.04 -42.27 20.37
CA LYS A 285 7.69 -43.56 20.05
C LYS A 285 7.15 -44.74 20.87
N SER A 286 6.61 -44.49 22.06
CA SER A 286 6.05 -45.49 22.97
C SER A 286 4.53 -45.58 22.94
N ALA A 287 3.85 -44.75 22.14
CA ALA A 287 2.41 -44.80 22.00
C ALA A 287 1.97 -46.07 21.27
N VAL A 288 0.81 -46.62 21.62
CA VAL A 288 0.30 -47.90 21.08
C VAL A 288 0.09 -47.88 19.56
N GLU A 289 -0.14 -46.70 18.98
CA GLU A 289 -0.25 -46.51 17.53
C GLU A 289 1.09 -46.66 16.80
N ARG A 290 2.22 -46.58 17.53
CA ARG A 290 3.57 -46.58 16.98
C ARG A 290 4.45 -47.71 17.53
N PHE A 291 4.13 -48.26 18.69
CA PHE A 291 4.88 -49.33 19.34
C PHE A 291 3.95 -50.36 19.94
N GLU A 292 4.19 -51.63 19.60
CA GLU A 292 3.43 -52.76 20.10
C GLU A 292 4.37 -53.79 20.71
N LYS A 293 3.97 -54.34 21.86
CA LYS A 293 4.72 -55.37 22.59
C LYS A 293 3.76 -56.49 23.00
N GLN A 294 4.17 -57.73 22.76
CA GLN A 294 3.41 -58.91 23.16
C GLN A 294 4.32 -59.99 23.72
N GLU A 295 3.74 -60.90 24.50
CA GLU A 295 4.42 -62.09 25.02
C GLU A 295 4.68 -63.11 23.90
N CYS A 296 5.82 -63.80 24.01
CA CYS A 296 6.22 -64.87 23.10
C CYS A 296 6.99 -65.94 23.85
N ASN A 297 7.08 -67.13 23.25
CA ASN A 297 7.86 -68.26 23.78
C ASN A 297 7.53 -68.63 25.23
N THR A 298 6.24 -68.86 25.53
CA THR A 298 5.73 -69.19 26.87
C THR A 298 6.00 -70.64 27.30
N GLN A 299 6.56 -71.46 26.42
CA GLN A 299 6.98 -72.83 26.74
C GLN A 299 8.15 -72.87 27.73
N ALA A 300 8.21 -73.92 28.55
CA ALA A 300 9.34 -74.15 29.44
C ALA A 300 10.62 -74.51 28.64
N CYS A 301 11.78 -74.06 29.14
CA CYS A 301 13.07 -74.40 28.54
C CYS A 301 13.43 -75.88 28.74
N VAL A 302 14.01 -76.50 27.72
CA VAL A 302 14.45 -77.90 27.69
C VAL A 302 15.98 -78.02 27.47
N GLY A 303 16.65 -76.94 27.05
CA GLY A 303 18.12 -76.84 27.02
C GLY A 303 18.77 -77.03 25.63
N ASP A 304 17.97 -77.10 24.57
CA ASP A 304 18.40 -77.20 23.18
C ASP A 304 18.05 -75.94 22.34
N GLU A 305 17.72 -74.83 23.02
CA GLU A 305 17.28 -73.61 22.36
C GLU A 305 18.41 -72.87 21.61
N ILE A 306 18.11 -72.39 20.40
CA ILE A 306 19.06 -71.63 19.57
C ILE A 306 18.64 -70.15 19.54
N CYS A 307 19.48 -69.27 20.10
CA CYS A 307 19.27 -67.82 20.07
C CYS A 307 19.60 -67.24 18.69
N ILE A 308 18.58 -66.91 17.91
CA ILE A 308 18.70 -66.29 16.57
C ILE A 308 18.62 -64.76 16.57
N ALA A 309 18.41 -64.15 17.74
CA ALA A 309 18.32 -62.70 17.88
C ALA A 309 19.70 -62.06 17.72
N GLN A 310 19.78 -60.94 16.99
CA GLN A 310 20.98 -60.12 16.93
C GLN A 310 21.24 -59.50 18.31
N GLN A 311 22.47 -59.62 18.81
CA GLN A 311 22.89 -59.05 20.08
C GLN A 311 23.77 -57.83 19.82
N ASP A 312 23.44 -56.71 20.47
CA ASP A 312 24.28 -55.52 20.47
C ASP A 312 25.41 -55.69 21.50
N LEU A 313 26.65 -55.78 21.02
CA LEU A 313 27.83 -55.88 21.88
C LEU A 313 28.35 -54.47 22.22
N VAL A 314 28.07 -54.00 23.43
CA VAL A 314 28.67 -52.76 23.94
C VAL A 314 29.96 -53.12 24.67
N ILE A 315 31.11 -52.81 24.05
CA ILE A 315 32.42 -52.97 24.69
C ILE A 315 32.77 -51.67 25.41
N VAL A 316 32.70 -51.69 26.74
CA VAL A 316 33.17 -50.57 27.57
C VAL A 316 34.60 -50.87 28.01
N LEU A 317 35.55 -50.06 27.52
CA LEU A 317 36.97 -50.16 27.88
C LEU A 317 37.32 -49.04 28.86
N ASP A 318 37.55 -49.39 30.14
CA ASP A 318 38.15 -48.47 31.10
C ASP A 318 39.67 -48.61 31.14
N ALA A 319 40.37 -47.66 30.54
CA ALA A 319 41.83 -47.59 30.57
C ALA A 319 42.36 -46.77 31.77
N SER A 320 41.49 -46.17 32.59
CA SER A 320 41.88 -45.30 33.69
C SER A 320 42.16 -46.04 35.00
N GLY A 321 41.73 -47.31 35.10
CA GLY A 321 41.85 -48.14 36.30
C GLY A 321 40.93 -47.72 37.44
N SER A 322 39.93 -46.88 37.16
CA SER A 322 38.98 -46.37 38.16
C SER A 322 37.74 -47.25 38.30
N LEU A 323 37.45 -48.11 37.32
CA LEU A 323 36.48 -49.19 37.45
C LEU A 323 37.05 -50.35 38.26
N LYS A 324 36.75 -50.33 39.55
CA LYS A 324 36.86 -51.50 40.42
C LYS A 324 35.69 -52.45 40.18
N ALA A 325 35.79 -53.70 40.64
CA ALA A 325 34.76 -54.74 40.46
C ALA A 325 33.34 -54.25 40.82
N ASP A 326 33.22 -53.49 41.92
CA ASP A 326 31.95 -52.92 42.38
C ASP A 326 31.37 -51.88 41.42
N GLY A 327 32.22 -51.11 40.72
CA GLY A 327 31.80 -50.15 39.70
C GLY A 327 31.37 -50.83 38.40
N PHE A 328 31.94 -51.99 38.08
CA PHE A 328 31.59 -52.77 36.90
C PHE A 328 30.22 -53.43 37.06
N GLU A 329 29.91 -53.95 38.26
CA GLU A 329 28.59 -54.47 38.61
C GLU A 329 27.48 -53.43 38.38
N VAL A 330 27.73 -52.16 38.74
CA VAL A 330 26.77 -51.07 38.54
C VAL A 330 26.57 -50.75 37.06
N LEU A 331 27.63 -50.74 36.26
CA LEU A 331 27.53 -50.49 34.80
C LEU A 331 26.87 -51.66 34.05
N ARG A 332 27.13 -52.90 34.46
CA ARG A 332 26.52 -54.11 33.87
C ARG A 332 24.99 -54.08 33.94
N ASN A 333 24.43 -53.49 34.99
CA ASN A 333 22.98 -53.39 35.16
C ASN A 333 22.35 -52.20 34.42
N PHE A 334 23.17 -51.35 33.78
CA PHE A 334 22.73 -50.15 33.06
C PHE A 334 22.60 -50.38 31.53
N ALA A 335 23.24 -51.44 31.01
CA ALA A 335 23.15 -51.89 29.62
C ALA A 335 22.06 -52.97 29.47
#